data_AF-A0A7X2LKP6-F1
#
_entry.id   AF-A0A7X2LKP6-F1
#
_cell.length_a   1.000
_cell.length_b   1.000
_cell.length_c   1.000
_cell.angle_alpha   90.00
_cell.angle_beta   90.00
_cell.angle_gamma   90.00
#
_symmetry.space_group_name_H-M   'P 1'
#
loop_
_entity.id
_entity.type
_entity.pdbx_description
1 polymer ?
#
loop_
_entity_poly.entity_id
_entity_poly.type
_entity_poly.pdbx_seq_one_letter_code
_entity_poly.pdbx_strand_id
1 'polypeptide(L)'
;MTQDPQRQSELKKIEMCDACAGIQRSWRKAPGHVELAQGSNYKRERATGMVTVTRYVCERCGTNWEYENDKNNMHAGWSLTGRRPTKD
;
A
#
# COMPACT_ATOMS: atom_id res chain seq x y z
N MET A 1 34.49 -5.85 -4.87
CA MET A 1 33.47 -5.80 -3.79
C MET A 1 32.32 -6.69 -4.19
N THR A 2 32.20 -7.88 -3.60
CA THR A 2 31.12 -8.82 -3.94
C THR A 2 29.92 -8.48 -3.06
N GLN A 3 28.87 -7.94 -3.66
CA GLN A 3 27.61 -7.68 -2.96
C GLN A 3 26.93 -9.03 -2.74
N ASP A 4 26.81 -9.43 -1.47
CA ASP A 4 26.08 -10.61 -1.07
C ASP A 4 24.58 -10.48 -1.47
N PRO A 5 24.04 -11.40 -2.29
CA PRO A 5 22.66 -11.31 -2.76
C PRO A 5 21.62 -11.29 -1.63
N GLN A 6 21.92 -11.94 -0.50
CA GLN A 6 21.04 -11.99 0.66
C GLN A 6 20.97 -10.61 1.32
N ARG A 7 22.11 -9.95 1.53
CA ARG A 7 22.14 -8.57 2.05
C ARG A 7 21.42 -7.56 1.14
N GLN A 8 21.57 -7.70 -0.17
CA GLN A 8 20.84 -6.87 -1.15
C GLN A 8 19.34 -7.12 -1.11
N SER A 9 18.92 -8.37 -0.91
CA SER A 9 17.51 -8.72 -0.76
C SER A 9 16.90 -8.17 0.53
N GLU A 10 17.64 -8.19 1.64
CA GLU A 10 17.22 -7.59 2.92
C GLU A 10 17.12 -6.06 2.83
N LEU A 11 18.08 -5.39 2.19
CA LEU A 11 18.01 -3.93 1.94
C LEU A 11 16.81 -3.58 1.06
N LYS A 12 16.50 -4.38 0.03
CA LYS A 12 15.27 -4.22 -0.77
C LYS A 12 13.98 -4.45 0.02
N LYS A 13 14.00 -5.19 1.14
CA LYS A 13 12.84 -5.26 2.06
C LYS A 13 12.66 -3.94 2.82
N ILE A 14 13.74 -3.20 3.07
CA ILE A 14 13.72 -1.86 3.71
C ILE A 14 13.25 -0.78 2.71
N GLU A 15 13.41 -1.02 1.40
CA GLU A 15 12.93 -0.15 0.33
C GLU A 15 11.60 -0.61 -0.28
N MET A 16 10.89 0.31 -0.95
CA MET A 16 9.58 0.01 -1.51
C MET A 16 9.83 -0.70 -2.84
N CYS A 17 9.15 -1.83 -3.12
CA CYS A 17 9.35 -2.50 -4.40
C CYS A 17 8.88 -1.62 -5.57
N ASP A 18 9.42 -1.85 -6.77
CA ASP A 18 9.08 -1.07 -7.97
C ASP A 18 7.56 -1.06 -8.25
N ALA A 19 6.89 -2.18 -7.96
CA ALA A 19 5.44 -2.30 -8.13
C ALA A 19 4.66 -1.40 -7.15
N CYS A 20 5.08 -1.32 -5.88
CA CYS A 20 4.53 -0.36 -4.92
C CYS A 20 4.87 1.09 -5.29
N ALA A 21 6.06 1.34 -5.84
CA ALA A 21 6.47 2.66 -6.32
C ALA A 21 5.62 3.14 -7.51
N GLY A 22 5.15 2.21 -8.34
CA GLY A 22 4.27 2.48 -9.48
C GLY A 22 2.79 2.68 -9.13
N ILE A 23 2.36 2.45 -7.88
CA ILE A 23 0.95 2.67 -7.51
C ILE A 23 0.63 4.17 -7.59
N GLN A 24 -0.34 4.52 -8.45
CA GLN A 24 -0.87 5.87 -8.51
C GLN A 24 -1.72 6.16 -7.27
N ARG A 25 -1.24 7.12 -6.46
CA ARG A 25 -1.91 7.59 -5.24
C ARG A 25 -2.99 8.59 -5.54
N SER A 26 -3.94 8.73 -4.62
CA SER A 26 -5.01 9.74 -4.70
C SER A 26 -5.71 9.77 -6.06
N TRP A 27 -5.88 8.58 -6.66
CA TRP A 27 -6.66 8.39 -7.85
C TRP A 27 -7.54 7.15 -7.70
N ARG A 28 -8.85 7.37 -7.67
CA ARG A 28 -9.81 6.29 -7.51
C ARG A 28 -9.79 5.38 -8.73
N LYS A 29 -9.95 4.07 -8.49
CA LYS A 29 -9.87 3.00 -9.49
C LYS A 29 -8.48 2.78 -10.09
N ALA A 30 -7.45 3.52 -9.66
CA ALA A 30 -6.09 3.16 -10.00
C ALA A 30 -5.80 1.71 -9.54
N PRO A 31 -5.14 0.89 -10.37
CA PRO A 31 -4.82 -0.48 -10.00
C PRO A 31 -3.79 -0.51 -8.86
N GLY A 32 -3.90 -1.51 -8.00
CA GLY A 32 -2.78 -1.94 -7.18
C GLY A 32 -1.84 -2.85 -7.96
N HIS A 33 -1.05 -3.67 -7.27
CA HIS A 33 -0.33 -4.78 -7.88
C HIS A 33 -0.63 -6.11 -7.20
N VAL A 34 -0.26 -7.21 -7.85
CA VAL A 34 -0.65 -8.58 -7.47
C VAL A 34 -0.21 -9.01 -6.07
N GLU A 35 0.85 -8.41 -5.52
CA GLU A 35 1.42 -8.79 -4.21
C GLU A 35 0.80 -7.98 -3.05
N LEU A 36 -0.23 -7.17 -3.30
CA LEU A 36 -1.01 -6.52 -2.25
C LEU A 36 -2.02 -7.51 -1.65
N ALA A 37 -1.69 -8.05 -0.48
CA ALA A 37 -2.63 -8.83 0.31
C ALA A 37 -3.64 -7.91 0.99
N GLN A 38 -4.94 -8.19 0.80
CA GLN A 38 -6.02 -7.45 1.45
C GLN A 38 -6.12 -7.84 2.93
N GLY A 39 -6.12 -6.83 3.81
CA GLY A 39 -6.35 -6.96 5.24
C GLY A 39 -7.77 -6.54 5.64
N SER A 40 -7.86 -5.81 6.75
CA SER A 40 -9.15 -5.35 7.27
C SER A 40 -9.76 -4.22 6.44
N ASN A 41 -11.09 -4.11 6.50
CA ASN A 41 -11.83 -2.97 6.00
C ASN A 41 -12.54 -2.25 7.15
N TYR A 42 -12.78 -0.95 6.97
CA TYR A 42 -13.54 -0.14 7.93
C TYR A 42 -14.27 1.00 7.23
N LYS A 43 -15.22 1.60 7.94
CA LYS A 43 -15.93 2.80 7.48
C LYS A 43 -15.24 4.04 8.00
N ARG A 44 -15.10 5.04 7.14
CA ARG A 44 -14.58 6.37 7.47
C ARG A 44 -15.62 7.40 7.07
N GLU A 45 -15.89 8.35 7.97
CA GLU A 45 -16.77 9.47 7.66
C GLU A 45 -16.05 10.48 6.75
N ARG A 46 -16.77 10.95 5.73
CA ARG A 46 -16.38 12.02 4.81
C ARG A 46 -17.53 13.01 4.67
N ALA A 47 -17.25 14.17 4.08
CA ALA A 47 -18.27 15.19 3.83
C ALA A 47 -19.47 14.68 3.00
N THR A 48 -19.25 13.68 2.15
CA THR A 48 -20.29 13.08 1.29
C THR A 48 -20.95 11.84 1.89
N GLY A 49 -20.56 11.45 3.12
CA GLY A 49 -21.08 10.30 3.85
C GLY A 49 -20.01 9.27 4.23
N MET A 50 -20.47 8.08 4.63
CA MET A 50 -19.61 6.97 5.03
C MET A 50 -18.98 6.26 3.83
N VAL A 51 -17.65 6.22 3.78
CA VAL A 51 -16.88 5.53 2.74
C VAL A 51 -16.21 4.28 3.29
N THR A 52 -15.96 3.29 2.44
CA THR A 52 -15.17 2.09 2.82
C THR A 52 -13.70 2.34 2.55
N VAL A 53 -12.87 2.11 3.57
CA VAL A 53 -11.41 2.06 3.47
C VAL A 53 -10.96 0.62 3.67
N THR A 54 -10.09 0.13 2.81
CA THR A 54 -9.52 -1.23 2.90
C THR A 54 -8.02 -1.14 3.07
N ARG A 55 -7.48 -1.85 4.07
CA ARG A 55 -6.03 -1.93 4.31
C ARG A 55 -5.42 -3.06 3.49
N TYR A 56 -4.20 -2.83 3.02
CA TYR A 56 -3.40 -3.80 2.30
C TYR A 56 -1.98 -3.80 2.83
N VAL A 57 -1.31 -4.95 2.71
CA VAL A 57 0.12 -5.08 2.96
C VAL A 57 0.73 -5.74 1.74
N CYS A 58 1.80 -5.15 1.22
CA CYS A 58 2.60 -5.76 0.17
C CYS A 58 3.38 -6.94 0.73
N GLU A 59 3.16 -8.15 0.23
CA GLU A 59 3.85 -9.36 0.70
C GLU A 59 5.33 -9.37 0.30
N ARG A 60 5.71 -8.60 -0.72
CA ARG A 60 7.10 -8.48 -1.19
C ARG A 60 7.96 -7.53 -0.36
N CYS A 61 7.47 -6.33 -0.07
CA CYS A 61 8.25 -5.28 0.60
C CYS A 61 7.65 -4.79 1.93
N GLY A 62 6.57 -5.42 2.40
CA GLY A 62 5.94 -5.11 3.69
C GLY A 62 5.31 -3.72 3.78
N THR A 63 5.17 -3.01 2.66
CA THR A 63 4.60 -1.66 2.63
C THR A 63 3.09 -1.71 2.87
N ASN A 64 2.60 -0.85 3.77
CA ASN A 64 1.21 -0.74 4.13
C ASN A 64 0.51 0.31 3.27
N TRP A 65 -0.64 -0.08 2.76
CA TRP A 65 -1.49 0.75 1.92
C TRP A 65 -2.91 0.78 2.47
N GLU A 66 -3.59 1.90 2.24
CA GLU A 66 -5.05 2.00 2.34
C GLU A 66 -5.62 2.34 0.98
N TYR A 67 -6.74 1.71 0.62
CA TYR A 67 -7.56 2.10 -0.52
C TYR A 67 -8.89 2.63 -0.02
N GLU A 68 -9.16 3.91 -0.28
CA GLU A 68 -10.45 4.54 0.00
C GLU A 68 -11.33 4.54 -1.26
N ASN A 69 -12.48 3.86 -1.18
CA ASN A 69 -13.45 3.82 -2.29
C ASN A 69 -14.56 4.86 -2.09
N ASP A 70 -14.20 6.14 -2.12
CA ASP A 70 -15.17 7.24 -2.11
C ASP A 70 -15.72 7.47 -3.53
N LYS A 71 -16.99 7.14 -3.78
CA LYS A 71 -17.55 7.28 -5.12
C LYS A 71 -17.67 8.72 -5.60
N ASN A 72 -17.67 9.67 -4.68
CA ASN A 72 -17.87 11.09 -4.92
C ASN A 72 -16.54 11.87 -5.01
N ASN A 73 -15.40 11.20 -4.83
CA ASN A 73 -14.09 11.82 -4.87
C ASN A 73 -13.13 11.05 -5.78
N MET A 74 -12.84 11.59 -6.97
CA MET A 74 -11.88 10.98 -7.90
C MET A 74 -10.45 11.00 -7.35
N HIS A 75 -10.15 11.93 -6.43
CA HIS A 75 -8.85 12.03 -5.77
C HIS A 75 -8.72 11.14 -4.51
N ALA A 76 -9.71 10.26 -4.24
CA ALA A 76 -9.58 9.17 -3.29
C ALA A 76 -8.70 8.04 -3.86
N GLY A 77 -8.70 6.85 -3.24
CA GLY A 77 -7.93 5.70 -3.72
C GLY A 77 -6.74 5.37 -2.82
N TRP A 78 -5.58 5.08 -3.42
CA TRP A 78 -4.43 4.55 -2.70
C TRP A 78 -3.71 5.62 -1.86
N SER A 79 -3.44 5.27 -0.60
CA SER A 79 -2.65 6.07 0.35
C SER A 79 -1.60 5.19 1.03
N LEU A 80 -0.36 5.69 1.11
CA LEU A 80 0.72 5.05 1.85
C LEU A 80 0.49 5.26 3.36
N THR A 81 0.45 4.18 4.14
CA THR A 81 0.21 4.25 5.59
C THR A 81 1.39 3.79 6.44
N GLY A 82 2.51 3.44 5.79
CA GLY A 82 3.77 3.11 6.45
C GLY A 82 4.31 1.75 5.99
N ARG A 83 5.06 1.09 6.87
CA ARG A 83 5.52 -0.29 6.69
C ARG A 83 5.19 -1.12 7.91
N ARG A 84 5.04 -2.43 7.71
CA ARG A 84 4.93 -3.38 8.82
C ARG A 84 6.22 -3.26 9.65
N PRO A 85 6.14 -3.03 10.97
CA PRO A 85 7.34 -3.07 11.80
C PRO A 85 7.93 -4.48 11.70
N THR A 86 9.19 -4.56 11.29
CA THR A 86 9.99 -5.78 11.44
C THR A 86 10.09 -6.06 12.93
N LYS A 87 9.47 -7.15 13.35
CA LYS A 87 9.63 -7.67 14.70
C LYS A 87 10.99 -8.39 14.69
N ASP A 88 12.02 -7.68 15.13
CA ASP A 88 13.33 -8.26 15.46
C ASP A 88 13.16 -9.26 16.63
#